data_AF-A0A554J3F4-F1
#
_entry.id   AF-A0A554J3F4-F1
#
_cell.length_a   1.000
_cell.length_b   1.000
_cell.length_c   1.000
_cell.angle_alpha   90.00
_cell.angle_beta   90.00
_cell.angle_gamma   90.00
#
_symmetry.space_group_name_H-M   'P 1'
#
loop_
_entity.id
_entity.type
_entity.pdbx_description
1 polymer ?
#
loop_
_entity_poly.entity_id
_entity_poly.type
_entity_poly.pdbx_seq_one_letter_code
_entity_poly.pdbx_strand_id
1 'polypeptide(L)'
;MQPLELLSNTRRRCIVVKRTRYFFEERGYMASYSQDIVIDVDRLNKTEVFGVSIRWGNLTKAIGKVVLQSKIVQGVILAQSHHTTTTLLLNEDESGLLETDIGKMLRRLFPAVIRYAHDDEERLAYLRKTVDPEEHGNGDRHCMAALLGQPSIPLVLQGSTPVLGRWQSVLFFDLDAEGRHTRRVTIHVQGDGRLLVFFGRLKNAFFSLWRKSSRVRDEENFRPHTVQN
;
A
#
# COMPACT_ATOMS: atom_id res chain seq x y z
N MET A 1 -42.87 -25.68 2.13
CA MET A 1 -42.24 -26.81 1.46
C MET A 1 -41.00 -26.32 0.72
N GLN A 2 -39.83 -26.88 1.00
CA GLN A 2 -38.70 -26.97 0.06
C GLN A 2 -39.01 -28.03 -1.04
N PRO A 3 -38.19 -28.26 -2.09
CA PRO A 3 -36.97 -27.56 -2.56
C PRO A 3 -36.95 -27.31 -4.09
N LEU A 4 -35.95 -26.57 -4.59
CA LEU A 4 -35.42 -26.81 -5.94
C LEU A 4 -33.90 -26.62 -5.93
N GLU A 5 -33.16 -27.72 -6.03
CA GLU A 5 -31.78 -27.74 -6.54
C GLU A 5 -31.81 -27.63 -8.05
N LEU A 6 -30.84 -26.91 -8.65
CA LEU A 6 -29.97 -27.42 -9.72
C LEU A 6 -29.00 -26.33 -10.24
N LEU A 7 -27.73 -26.53 -9.88
CA LEU A 7 -26.51 -26.36 -10.68
C LEU A 7 -26.45 -25.20 -11.69
N SER A 8 -25.76 -24.11 -11.33
CA SER A 8 -25.24 -23.15 -12.31
C SER A 8 -23.76 -23.43 -12.62
N ASN A 9 -23.51 -23.54 -13.91
CA ASN A 9 -22.32 -24.03 -14.58
C ASN A 9 -21.23 -22.94 -14.59
N THR A 10 -20.28 -22.99 -13.66
CA THR A 10 -19.23 -21.96 -13.55
C THR A 10 -18.13 -22.15 -14.60
N ARG A 11 -18.26 -21.42 -15.70
CA ARG A 11 -17.24 -21.34 -16.76
C ARG A 11 -16.05 -20.51 -16.29
N ARG A 12 -14.94 -21.16 -15.92
CA ARG A 12 -13.64 -20.49 -15.74
C ARG A 12 -13.20 -19.87 -17.07
N ARG A 13 -12.82 -18.58 -17.07
CA ARG A 13 -12.21 -17.92 -18.23
C ARG A 13 -10.80 -17.45 -17.88
N CYS A 14 -9.86 -17.73 -18.78
CA CYS A 14 -8.46 -17.33 -18.70
C CYS A 14 -8.22 -16.25 -19.76
N ILE A 15 -7.71 -15.09 -19.35
CA ILE A 15 -7.21 -14.07 -20.28
C ILE A 15 -5.70 -13.99 -20.06
N VAL A 16 -4.93 -14.18 -21.13
CA VAL A 16 -3.47 -14.08 -21.13
C VAL A 16 -3.08 -12.74 -21.74
N VAL A 17 -2.46 -11.85 -20.95
CA VAL A 17 -1.80 -10.64 -21.45
C VAL A 17 -0.38 -10.60 -20.88
N LYS A 18 0.63 -10.61 -21.76
CA LYS A 18 2.07 -10.44 -21.45
C LYS A 18 2.63 -11.28 -20.27
N ARG A 19 2.74 -12.61 -20.46
CA ARG A 19 3.49 -13.58 -19.62
C ARG A 19 3.05 -13.80 -18.16
N THR A 20 1.93 -13.23 -17.69
CA THR A 20 1.35 -13.57 -16.39
C THR A 20 -0.02 -14.24 -16.57
N ARG A 21 -0.26 -15.36 -15.87
CA ARG A 21 -1.55 -16.08 -15.87
C ARG A 21 -2.33 -15.74 -14.60
N TYR A 22 -3.58 -15.32 -14.75
CA TYR A 22 -4.52 -15.13 -13.65
C TYR A 22 -5.60 -16.21 -13.70
N PHE A 23 -5.94 -16.78 -12.54
CA PHE A 23 -6.99 -17.77 -12.37
C PHE A 23 -7.98 -17.25 -11.33
N PHE A 24 -9.27 -17.33 -11.61
CA PHE A 24 -10.33 -17.00 -10.67
C PHE A 24 -11.19 -18.24 -10.39
N GLU A 25 -11.46 -18.51 -9.11
CA GLU A 25 -12.47 -19.45 -8.60
C GLU A 25 -13.36 -18.75 -7.56
N GLU A 26 -14.67 -18.98 -7.65
CA GLU A 26 -15.77 -18.12 -7.19
C GLU A 26 -16.11 -18.09 -5.67
N ARG A 27 -15.21 -18.52 -4.77
CA ARG A 27 -15.38 -18.23 -3.33
C ARG A 27 -14.04 -17.88 -2.70
N GLY A 28 -13.44 -16.80 -3.19
CA GLY A 28 -12.16 -16.29 -2.74
C GLY A 28 -12.29 -15.52 -1.44
N TYR A 29 -11.96 -16.15 -0.31
CA TYR A 29 -11.71 -15.41 0.93
C TYR A 29 -10.44 -14.57 0.75
N MET A 30 -10.58 -13.26 0.64
CA MET A 30 -9.45 -12.34 0.63
C MET A 30 -9.00 -12.10 2.08
N ALA A 31 -7.74 -12.42 2.37
CA ALA A 31 -7.19 -12.19 3.71
C ALA A 31 -6.84 -10.70 3.86
N SER A 32 -7.03 -10.17 5.07
CA SER A 32 -6.63 -8.83 5.44
C SER A 32 -5.89 -8.84 6.77
N TYR A 33 -4.86 -8.00 6.90
CA TYR A 33 -4.08 -7.83 8.11
C TYR A 33 -3.74 -6.35 8.28
N SER A 34 -3.94 -5.79 9.47
CA SER A 34 -3.57 -4.41 9.79
C SER A 34 -2.69 -4.38 11.02
N GLN A 35 -1.68 -3.52 10.99
CA GLN A 35 -0.85 -3.25 12.16
C GLN A 35 -0.39 -1.80 12.16
N ASP A 36 -0.43 -1.19 13.33
CA ASP A 36 0.13 0.14 13.55
C ASP A 36 1.63 0.05 13.85
N ILE A 37 2.40 0.90 13.18
CA ILE A 37 3.78 1.23 13.53
C ILE A 37 3.74 2.53 14.32
N VAL A 38 4.18 2.48 15.57
CA VAL A 38 4.44 3.69 16.37
C VAL A 38 5.88 4.11 16.11
N ILE A 39 6.05 5.30 15.57
CA ILE A 39 7.34 5.90 15.28
C ILE A 39 7.73 6.75 16.49
N ASP A 40 8.90 6.44 17.05
CA ASP A 40 9.60 7.29 18.00
C ASP A 40 10.28 8.41 17.20
N VAL A 41 9.69 9.61 17.28
CA VAL A 41 10.13 10.79 16.50
C VAL A 41 11.54 11.19 16.89
N ASP A 42 11.92 10.96 18.16
CA ASP A 42 13.23 11.34 18.67
C ASP A 42 14.37 10.50 18.09
N ARG A 43 14.06 9.31 17.55
CA ARG A 43 15.01 8.43 16.85
C ARG A 43 15.10 8.64 15.35
N LEU A 44 14.26 9.50 14.78
CA LEU A 44 14.35 9.85 13.36
C LEU A 44 15.57 10.73 13.09
N ASN A 45 16.10 10.64 11.87
CA ASN A 45 17.13 11.56 11.40
C ASN A 45 16.55 12.97 11.41
N LYS A 46 17.35 13.97 11.81
CA LYS A 46 16.96 15.38 11.79
C LYS A 46 17.76 16.11 10.74
N THR A 47 17.07 16.91 9.94
CA THR A 47 17.64 17.80 8.94
C THR A 47 17.10 19.20 9.17
N GLU A 48 17.97 20.21 9.08
CA GLU A 48 17.59 21.60 9.23
C GLU A 48 18.23 22.44 8.12
N VAL A 49 17.40 22.96 7.22
CA VAL A 49 17.86 23.67 6.03
C VAL A 49 17.11 24.99 5.92
N PHE A 50 17.83 26.11 6.10
CA PHE A 50 17.29 27.47 5.98
C PHE A 50 16.00 27.71 6.80
N GLY A 51 15.94 27.16 8.02
CA GLY A 51 14.78 27.26 8.93
C GLY A 51 13.67 26.23 8.67
N VAL A 52 13.83 25.32 7.70
CA VAL A 52 12.96 24.15 7.54
C VAL A 52 13.57 22.99 8.33
N SER A 53 12.98 22.68 9.48
CA SER A 53 13.29 21.49 10.28
C SER A 53 12.42 20.32 9.83
N ILE A 54 13.05 19.19 9.50
CA ILE A 54 12.40 17.97 9.03
C ILE A 54 13.00 16.81 9.80
N ARG A 55 12.15 15.92 10.31
CA ARG A 55 12.60 14.60 10.75
C ARG A 55 12.19 13.53 9.75
N TRP A 56 13.03 12.53 9.52
CA TRP A 56 12.76 11.50 8.52
C TRP A 56 13.34 10.14 8.87
N GLY A 57 12.79 9.09 8.25
CA GLY A 57 13.28 7.72 8.41
C GLY A 57 12.78 6.77 7.33
N ASN A 58 13.51 5.68 7.12
CA ASN A 58 13.15 4.65 6.14
C ASN A 58 12.29 3.54 6.78
N LEU A 59 11.02 3.45 6.38
CA LEU A 59 10.05 2.48 6.88
C LEU A 59 10.06 1.15 6.12
N THR A 60 10.84 1.01 5.04
CA THR A 60 10.82 -0.17 4.15
C THR A 60 10.98 -1.48 4.92
N LYS A 61 11.95 -1.56 5.84
CA LYS A 61 12.18 -2.76 6.66
C LYS A 61 11.05 -3.02 7.65
N ALA A 62 10.46 -1.96 8.23
CA ALA A 62 9.36 -2.09 9.18
C ALA A 62 8.09 -2.61 8.48
N ILE A 63 7.78 -2.06 7.30
CA ILE A 63 6.68 -2.55 6.44
C ILE A 63 6.91 -4.00 6.05
N GLY A 64 8.13 -4.37 5.65
CA GLY A 64 8.47 -5.76 5.34
C GLY A 64 8.18 -6.74 6.49
N LYS A 65 8.44 -6.34 7.74
CA LYS A 65 8.11 -7.16 8.92
C LYS A 65 6.60 -7.38 9.06
N VAL A 66 5.80 -6.32 8.91
CA VAL A 66 4.32 -6.40 8.95
C VAL A 66 3.80 -7.32 7.83
N VAL A 67 4.33 -7.18 6.62
CA VAL A 67 3.97 -8.04 5.49
C VAL A 67 4.26 -9.52 5.80
N LEU A 68 5.41 -9.84 6.37
CA LEU A 68 5.73 -11.21 6.77
C LEU A 68 4.76 -11.75 7.85
N GLN A 69 4.37 -10.92 8.81
CA GLN A 69 3.41 -11.27 9.86
C GLN A 69 2.00 -11.53 9.30
N SER A 70 1.60 -10.82 8.24
CA SER A 70 0.29 -10.97 7.59
C SER A 70 0.02 -12.35 6.98
N LYS A 71 1.09 -13.10 6.63
CA LYS A 71 1.02 -14.36 5.85
C LYS A 71 0.37 -14.22 4.46
N ILE A 72 0.16 -13.00 3.99
CA ILE A 72 -0.31 -12.67 2.63
C ILE A 72 0.88 -12.72 1.68
N VAL A 73 0.69 -13.32 0.51
CA VAL A 73 1.75 -13.59 -0.47
C VAL A 73 1.60 -12.73 -1.71
N GLN A 74 0.36 -12.41 -2.10
CA GLN A 74 0.04 -11.60 -3.28
C GLN A 74 -1.06 -10.62 -2.90
N GLY A 75 -0.95 -9.36 -3.31
CA GLY A 75 -2.00 -8.38 -3.01
C GLY A 75 -1.53 -6.94 -3.01
N VAL A 76 -2.11 -6.15 -2.12
CA VAL A 76 -1.78 -4.73 -1.92
C VAL A 76 -1.37 -4.47 -0.48
N ILE A 77 -0.48 -3.51 -0.31
CA ILE A 77 -0.14 -2.92 0.97
C ILE A 77 -0.56 -1.46 0.90
N LEU A 78 -1.24 -0.96 1.94
CA LEU A 78 -1.49 0.45 2.14
C LEU A 78 -0.77 0.87 3.42
N ALA A 79 0.22 1.75 3.29
CA ALA A 79 0.82 2.44 4.41
C ALA A 79 0.15 3.81 4.53
N GLN A 80 -0.38 4.17 5.71
CA GLN A 80 -1.05 5.44 5.95
C GLN A 80 -0.59 6.06 7.27
N SER A 81 -0.04 7.27 7.21
CA SER A 81 0.15 8.13 8.37
C SER A 81 -1.17 8.71 8.84
N HIS A 82 -1.34 8.80 10.16
CA HIS A 82 -2.52 9.41 10.79
C HIS A 82 -2.35 10.92 11.05
N HIS A 83 -1.30 11.52 10.50
CA HIS A 83 -0.87 12.89 10.82
C HIS A 83 -0.82 13.74 9.56
N THR A 84 -1.45 14.91 9.63
CA THR A 84 -1.66 15.83 8.51
C THR A 84 -0.44 16.67 8.14
N THR A 85 0.55 16.73 9.02
CA THR A 85 1.84 17.41 8.82
C THR A 85 3.00 16.43 8.57
N THR A 86 2.65 15.19 8.21
CA THR A 86 3.63 14.15 7.84
C THR A 86 3.34 13.65 6.43
N THR A 87 4.33 13.04 5.81
CA THR A 87 4.15 12.42 4.49
C THR A 87 4.91 11.11 4.38
N LEU A 88 4.37 10.24 3.52
CA LEU A 88 5.05 9.04 3.06
C LEU A 88 5.49 9.29 1.62
N LEU A 89 6.73 8.94 1.30
CA LEU A 89 7.29 9.13 -0.03
C LEU A 89 7.98 7.84 -0.51
N LEU A 90 7.74 7.45 -1.76
CA LEU A 90 8.47 6.36 -2.41
C LEU A 90 9.60 6.95 -3.26
N ASN A 91 10.82 6.94 -2.74
CA ASN A 91 11.97 7.60 -3.37
C ASN A 91 13.31 6.96 -2.94
N GLU A 92 14.43 7.53 -3.35
CA GLU A 92 15.76 7.07 -3.02
C GLU A 92 16.17 7.39 -1.57
N ASP A 93 16.71 6.39 -0.88
CA ASP A 93 17.31 6.55 0.45
C ASP A 93 18.78 6.98 0.31
N GLU A 94 18.97 8.21 -0.17
CA GLU A 94 20.28 8.81 -0.43
C GLU A 94 20.45 10.08 0.40
N SER A 95 21.59 10.19 1.09
CA SER A 95 21.88 11.26 2.05
C SER A 95 21.77 12.67 1.49
N GLY A 96 22.33 12.98 0.32
CA GLY A 96 22.26 14.31 -0.28
C GLY A 96 20.83 14.75 -0.56
N LEU A 97 20.01 13.85 -1.10
CA LEU A 97 18.58 14.09 -1.33
C LEU A 97 17.84 14.39 -0.01
N LEU A 98 18.02 13.53 1.00
CA LEU A 98 17.24 13.57 2.24
C LEU A 98 17.71 14.65 3.22
N GLU A 99 19.02 14.86 3.31
CA GLU A 99 19.62 15.83 4.22
C GLU A 99 19.70 17.23 3.63
N THR A 100 19.60 17.40 2.31
CA THR A 100 19.78 18.73 1.71
C THR A 100 18.74 19.11 0.66
N ASP A 101 18.54 18.31 -0.39
CA ASP A 101 17.79 18.79 -1.57
C ASP A 101 16.30 18.97 -1.30
N ILE A 102 15.68 18.05 -0.54
CA ILE A 102 14.28 18.18 -0.13
C ILE A 102 14.09 19.45 0.72
N GLY A 103 14.95 19.67 1.72
CA GLY A 103 14.90 20.86 2.56
C GLY A 103 15.06 22.17 1.76
N LYS A 104 16.02 22.21 0.82
CA LYS A 104 16.23 23.35 -0.08
C LYS A 104 15.02 23.59 -0.98
N MET A 105 14.43 22.53 -1.53
CA MET A 105 13.23 22.62 -2.36
C MET A 105 12.06 23.20 -1.56
N LEU A 106 11.77 22.65 -0.38
CA LEU A 106 10.67 23.14 0.46
C LEU A 106 10.88 24.60 0.87
N ARG A 107 12.10 25.00 1.26
CA ARG A 107 12.39 26.41 1.58
C ARG A 107 12.07 27.36 0.43
N ARG A 108 12.42 26.98 -0.80
CA ARG A 108 12.17 27.77 -2.02
C ARG A 108 10.69 27.90 -2.32
N LEU A 109 9.94 26.82 -2.14
CA LEU A 109 8.49 26.76 -2.44
C LEU A 109 7.63 27.40 -1.35
N PHE A 110 8.09 27.35 -0.10
CA PHE A 110 7.40 27.91 1.06
C PHE A 110 8.31 28.90 1.78
N PRO A 111 8.53 30.14 1.29
CA PRO A 111 9.34 31.17 1.95
C PRO A 111 8.82 31.61 3.32
N ALA A 112 9.72 32.04 4.22
CA ALA A 112 9.38 32.29 5.64
C ALA A 112 8.57 33.58 5.83
N VAL A 113 8.64 34.45 4.82
CA VAL A 113 7.93 35.73 4.79
C VAL A 113 6.43 35.57 4.52
N ILE A 114 6.00 34.39 4.06
CA ILE A 114 4.59 34.11 3.80
C ILE A 114 3.89 33.82 5.12
N ARG A 115 2.83 34.59 5.39
CA ARG A 115 1.90 34.30 6.48
C ARG A 115 0.83 33.33 6.02
N TYR A 116 0.54 32.34 6.86
CA TYR A 116 -0.55 31.40 6.65
C TYR A 116 -1.73 31.80 7.51
N ALA A 117 -2.94 31.77 6.94
CA ALA A 117 -4.17 32.01 7.71
C ALA A 117 -4.36 30.97 8.84
N HIS A 118 -3.73 29.80 8.71
CA HIS A 118 -3.69 28.80 9.78
C HIS A 118 -2.97 29.32 11.04
N ASP A 119 -2.00 30.21 10.87
CA ASP A 119 -1.12 30.70 11.94
C ASP A 119 -1.61 32.03 12.52
N ASP A 120 -2.84 32.44 12.21
CA ASP A 120 -3.45 33.64 12.77
C ASP A 120 -3.61 33.53 14.29
N GLU A 121 -3.09 34.50 15.05
CA GLU A 121 -2.98 34.39 16.50
C GLU A 121 -4.34 34.49 17.21
N GLU A 122 -5.30 35.26 16.69
CA GLU A 122 -6.63 35.33 17.27
C GLU A 122 -7.34 33.98 17.12
N ARG A 123 -7.24 33.37 15.93
CA ARG A 123 -7.70 32.00 15.68
C ARG A 123 -7.02 31.01 16.62
N LEU A 124 -5.68 31.01 16.71
CA LEU A 124 -4.94 30.07 17.56
C LEU A 124 -5.30 30.24 19.04
N ALA A 125 -5.42 31.48 19.53
CA ALA A 125 -5.82 31.76 20.92
C ALA A 125 -7.23 31.25 21.24
N TYR A 126 -8.15 31.27 20.27
CA TYR A 126 -9.46 30.64 20.40
C TYR A 126 -9.33 29.10 20.46
N LEU A 127 -8.64 28.49 19.50
CA LEU A 127 -8.49 27.03 19.41
C LEU A 127 -7.78 26.43 20.62
N ARG A 128 -6.77 27.10 21.19
CA ARG A 128 -6.11 26.69 22.44
C ARG A 128 -7.06 26.60 23.64
N LYS A 129 -8.15 27.38 23.62
CA LYS A 129 -9.15 27.37 24.70
C LYS A 129 -10.27 26.37 24.45
N THR A 130 -10.57 26.05 23.18
CA THR A 130 -11.80 25.31 22.82
C THR A 130 -11.56 23.94 22.20
N VAL A 131 -10.40 23.69 21.61
CA VAL A 131 -10.09 22.47 20.85
C VAL A 131 -8.90 21.73 21.45
N ASP A 132 -7.72 22.34 21.43
CA ASP A 132 -6.47 21.71 21.87
C ASP A 132 -5.52 22.77 22.47
N PRO A 133 -5.18 22.69 23.77
CA PRO A 133 -4.27 23.65 24.41
C PRO A 133 -2.86 23.67 23.80
N GLU A 134 -2.46 22.64 23.05
CA GLU A 134 -1.16 22.55 22.37
C GLU A 134 -1.18 23.07 20.92
N GLU A 135 -2.32 23.58 20.44
CA GLU A 135 -2.46 24.15 19.10
C GLU A 135 -1.43 25.27 18.85
N HIS A 136 -0.75 25.22 17.72
CA HIS A 136 0.26 26.20 17.33
C HIS A 136 0.32 26.41 15.82
N GLY A 137 1.01 27.49 15.42
CA GLY A 137 1.20 27.80 14.00
C GLY A 137 2.10 26.76 13.33
N ASN A 138 1.52 25.97 12.44
CA ASN A 138 2.17 24.95 11.62
C ASN A 138 1.57 24.89 10.19
N GLY A 139 0.95 25.99 9.74
CA GLY A 139 0.26 26.07 8.45
C GLY A 139 1.18 25.77 7.27
N ASP A 140 2.44 26.22 7.35
CA ASP A 140 3.47 25.89 6.37
C ASP A 140 3.71 24.37 6.32
N ARG A 141 3.69 23.67 7.46
CA ARG A 141 3.93 22.23 7.55
C ARG A 141 2.83 21.42 6.92
N HIS A 142 1.58 21.85 7.08
CA HIS A 142 0.44 21.26 6.35
C HIS A 142 0.60 21.41 4.84
N CYS A 143 0.95 22.61 4.36
CA CYS A 143 1.13 22.86 2.93
C CYS A 143 2.33 22.10 2.35
N MET A 144 3.45 22.04 3.09
CA MET A 144 4.62 21.25 2.73
C MET A 144 4.28 19.76 2.66
N ALA A 145 3.54 19.22 3.63
CA ALA A 145 3.15 17.82 3.65
C ALA A 145 2.30 17.47 2.43
N ALA A 146 1.29 18.30 2.14
CA ALA A 146 0.38 18.13 1.01
C ALA A 146 1.09 18.18 -0.35
N LEU A 147 2.16 18.97 -0.47
CA LEU A 147 2.94 19.08 -1.71
C LEU A 147 3.99 17.97 -1.86
N LEU A 148 4.69 17.63 -0.78
CA LEU A 148 5.80 16.68 -0.81
C LEU A 148 5.32 15.25 -1.10
N GLY A 149 4.12 14.89 -0.65
CA GLY A 149 3.54 13.58 -0.93
C GLY A 149 2.17 13.42 -0.30
N GLN A 150 1.64 12.20 -0.33
CA GLN A 150 0.39 11.88 0.35
C GLN A 150 0.70 11.27 1.73
N PRO A 151 -0.20 11.42 2.71
CA PRO A 151 -0.07 10.70 3.98
C PRO A 151 -0.29 9.18 3.80
N SER A 152 -0.45 8.68 2.58
CA SER A 152 -0.60 7.25 2.30
C SER A 152 0.09 6.84 1.01
N ILE A 153 0.64 5.61 0.97
CA ILE A 153 1.20 5.00 -0.23
C ILE A 153 0.66 3.58 -0.42
N PRO A 154 0.06 3.26 -1.58
CA PRO A 154 -0.21 1.89 -1.99
C PRO A 154 1.05 1.25 -2.58
N LEU A 155 1.34 0.01 -2.20
CA LEU A 155 2.42 -0.81 -2.76
C LEU A 155 1.86 -2.14 -3.25
N VAL A 156 2.45 -2.66 -4.30
CA VAL A 156 2.16 -4.01 -4.78
C VAL A 156 2.88 -5.02 -3.88
N LEU A 157 2.18 -6.06 -3.46
CA LEU A 157 2.75 -7.18 -2.72
C LEU A 157 2.89 -8.38 -3.66
N GLN A 158 4.13 -8.87 -3.82
CA GLN A 158 4.40 -10.07 -4.58
C GLN A 158 5.39 -10.99 -3.87
N GLY A 159 5.00 -12.26 -3.70
CA GLY A 159 5.84 -13.26 -3.03
C GLY A 159 6.16 -12.90 -1.57
N SER A 160 5.20 -12.33 -0.83
CA SER A 160 5.41 -11.83 0.54
C SER A 160 6.45 -10.72 0.66
N THR A 161 6.73 -10.00 -0.43
CA THR A 161 7.66 -8.87 -0.47
C THR A 161 6.98 -7.67 -1.15
N PRO A 162 7.10 -6.44 -0.61
CA PRO A 162 6.72 -5.24 -1.35
C PRO A 162 7.52 -5.15 -2.66
N VAL A 163 6.84 -4.91 -3.79
CA VAL A 163 7.49 -4.71 -5.08
C VAL A 163 8.01 -3.28 -5.15
N LEU A 164 9.32 -3.12 -5.12
CA LEU A 164 10.01 -1.83 -5.20
C LEU A 164 11.00 -1.85 -6.38
N GLY A 165 11.18 -0.71 -7.03
CA GLY A 165 12.30 -0.50 -7.93
C GLY A 165 13.64 -0.53 -7.19
N ARG A 166 14.75 -0.70 -7.93
CA ARG A 166 16.11 -0.83 -7.36
C ARG A 166 16.46 0.25 -6.34
N TRP A 167 16.03 1.49 -6.59
CA TRP A 167 16.33 2.65 -5.77
C TRP A 167 15.14 3.12 -4.93
N GLN A 168 14.02 2.39 -4.92
CA GLN A 168 12.83 2.82 -4.19
C GLN A 168 12.85 2.32 -2.75
N SER A 169 12.69 3.25 -1.82
CA SER A 169 12.43 3.05 -0.41
C SER A 169 11.15 3.78 0.00
N VAL A 170 10.46 3.25 1.00
CA VAL A 170 9.33 3.93 1.64
C VAL A 170 9.86 4.81 2.77
N LEU A 171 9.87 6.10 2.54
CA LEU A 171 10.40 7.12 3.43
C LEU A 171 9.26 7.82 4.16
N PHE A 172 9.45 8.07 5.44
CA PHE A 172 8.56 8.87 6.27
C PHE A 172 9.21 10.21 6.58
N PHE A 173 8.45 11.28 6.45
CA PHE A 173 8.86 12.63 6.81
C PHE A 173 7.86 13.24 7.79
N ASP A 174 8.39 13.86 8.83
CA ASP A 174 7.68 14.66 9.81
C ASP A 174 8.15 16.10 9.71
N LEU A 175 7.25 16.97 9.26
CA LEU A 175 7.55 18.38 9.01
C LEU A 175 7.27 19.23 10.26
N ASP A 176 6.72 18.62 11.31
CA ASP A 176 6.16 19.27 12.49
C ASP A 176 6.52 18.47 13.76
N ALA A 177 7.78 18.04 13.83
CA ALA A 177 8.29 17.13 14.83
C ALA A 177 8.56 17.79 16.21
N GLU A 178 8.65 19.11 16.26
CA GLU A 178 8.96 19.83 17.49
C GLU A 178 7.86 19.63 18.53
N GLY A 179 8.25 19.31 19.77
CA GLY A 179 7.32 19.01 20.86
C GLY A 179 6.53 17.70 20.71
N ARG A 180 6.74 16.91 19.64
CA ARG A 180 5.96 15.70 19.40
C ARG A 180 6.83 14.45 19.36
N HIS A 181 6.67 13.59 20.37
CA HIS A 181 7.53 12.42 20.57
C HIS A 181 7.11 11.18 19.77
N THR A 182 5.85 11.09 19.34
CA THR A 182 5.35 9.90 18.64
C THR A 182 4.52 10.22 17.41
N ARG A 183 4.62 9.34 16.40
CA ARG A 183 3.76 9.30 15.21
C ARG A 183 3.22 7.89 15.00
N ARG A 184 2.16 7.78 14.23
CA ARG A 184 1.48 6.50 13.94
C ARG A 184 1.28 6.36 12.45
N VAL A 185 1.70 5.21 11.93
CA VAL A 185 1.47 4.79 10.56
C VAL A 185 0.81 3.42 10.58
N THR A 186 -0.40 3.28 10.04
CA THR A 186 -1.05 1.99 9.87
C THR A 186 -0.58 1.35 8.57
N ILE A 187 -0.17 0.08 8.66
CA ILE A 187 0.10 -0.77 7.51
C ILE A 187 -1.03 -1.77 7.38
N HIS A 188 -1.81 -1.65 6.31
CA HIS A 188 -2.84 -2.60 5.93
C HIS A 188 -2.34 -3.46 4.77
N VAL A 189 -2.52 -4.77 4.85
CA VAL A 189 -2.16 -5.73 3.82
C VAL A 189 -3.39 -6.53 3.47
N GLN A 190 -3.70 -6.62 2.18
CA GLN A 190 -4.90 -7.32 1.70
C GLN A 190 -4.57 -8.14 0.46
N GLY A 191 -5.01 -9.40 0.44
CA GLY A 191 -4.83 -10.29 -0.72
C GLY A 191 -4.84 -11.78 -0.38
N ASP A 192 -4.11 -12.57 -1.17
CA ASP A 192 -4.10 -14.03 -1.09
C ASP A 192 -3.05 -14.55 -0.09
N GLY A 193 -3.51 -15.32 0.89
CA GLY A 193 -2.67 -15.99 1.88
C GLY A 193 -1.90 -17.20 1.34
N ARG A 194 -0.83 -17.59 2.04
CA ARG A 194 0.03 -18.74 1.69
C ARG A 194 -0.74 -20.06 1.55
N LEU A 195 -1.79 -20.27 2.35
CA LEU A 195 -2.65 -21.46 2.28
C LEU A 195 -3.49 -21.47 0.99
N LEU A 196 -4.09 -20.33 0.64
CA LEU A 196 -4.92 -20.18 -0.56
C LEU A 196 -4.12 -20.39 -1.84
N VAL A 197 -2.89 -19.84 -1.90
CA VAL A 197 -1.98 -20.05 -3.03
C VAL A 197 -1.57 -21.53 -3.15
N PHE A 198 -1.34 -22.23 -2.04
CA PHE A 198 -0.98 -23.66 -2.04
C PHE A 198 -2.12 -24.54 -2.55
N PHE A 199 -3.35 -24.35 -2.06
CA PHE A 199 -4.52 -25.08 -2.56
C PHE A 199 -4.82 -24.76 -4.03
N GLY A 200 -4.63 -23.52 -4.47
CA GLY A 200 -4.72 -23.14 -5.88
C GLY A 200 -3.69 -23.88 -6.75
N ARG A 201 -2.44 -24.02 -6.29
CA ARG A 201 -1.38 -24.78 -6.98
C ARG A 201 -1.69 -26.28 -7.05
N LEU A 202 -2.16 -26.89 -5.95
CA LEU A 202 -2.57 -28.29 -5.93
C LEU A 202 -3.74 -28.57 -6.88
N LYS A 203 -4.77 -27.72 -6.88
CA LYS A 203 -5.88 -27.80 -7.82
C LYS A 203 -5.38 -27.72 -9.27
N ASN A 204 -4.50 -26.77 -9.59
CA ASN A 204 -3.95 -26.65 -10.94
C ASN A 204 -3.11 -27.87 -11.37
N ALA A 205 -2.32 -28.45 -10.46
CA ALA A 205 -1.56 -29.68 -10.72
C ALA A 205 -2.49 -30.87 -11.02
N PHE A 206 -3.53 -31.06 -10.20
CA PHE A 206 -4.55 -32.09 -10.37
C PHE A 206 -5.29 -31.95 -11.71
N PHE A 207 -5.73 -30.74 -12.07
CA PHE A 207 -6.39 -30.48 -13.36
C PHE A 207 -5.46 -30.74 -14.56
N SER A 208 -4.15 -30.48 -14.44
CA SER A 208 -3.19 -30.77 -15.51
C SER A 208 -2.98 -32.27 -15.72
N LEU A 209 -2.97 -33.05 -14.63
CA LEU A 209 -2.87 -34.51 -14.65
C LEU A 209 -4.14 -35.14 -15.22
N TRP A 210 -5.31 -34.65 -14.80
CA TRP A 210 -6.61 -35.09 -15.33
C TRP A 210 -6.76 -34.80 -16.83
N ARG A 211 -6.31 -33.64 -17.32
CA ARG A 211 -6.30 -33.32 -18.76
C ARG A 211 -5.35 -34.19 -19.59
N LYS A 212 -4.28 -34.72 -18.97
CA LYS A 212 -3.39 -35.69 -19.64
C LYS A 212 -4.02 -37.08 -19.69
N SER A 213 -4.81 -37.47 -18.69
CA SER A 213 -5.48 -38.78 -18.66
C SER A 213 -6.78 -38.85 -19.48
N SER A 214 -7.42 -37.71 -19.79
CA SER A 214 -8.67 -37.65 -20.58
C SER A 214 -8.47 -37.51 -22.09
N ARG A 215 -7.25 -37.72 -22.61
CA ARG A 215 -6.94 -37.74 -24.06
C ARG A 215 -7.14 -39.11 -24.74
N VAL A 216 -7.90 -40.02 -24.14
CA VAL A 216 -8.29 -41.29 -24.76
C VAL A 216 -9.80 -41.44 -24.64
N ARG A 217 -10.45 -41.73 -25.78
CA ARG A 217 -11.90 -41.86 -26.04
C ARG A 217 -12.58 -40.56 -26.45
N ASP A 218 -12.46 -40.23 -27.73
CA ASP A 218 -13.56 -39.69 -28.56
C ASP A 218 -13.10 -39.77 -30.03
N GLU A 219 -12.81 -40.99 -30.49
CA GLU A 219 -12.77 -41.34 -31.92
C GLU A 219 -13.55 -42.65 -32.06
N GLU A 220 -14.87 -42.58 -32.04
CA GLU A 220 -15.74 -43.55 -32.73
C GLU A 220 -17.18 -43.02 -32.72
N ASN A 221 -17.80 -43.07 -33.90
CA ASN A 221 -19.21 -42.78 -34.21
C ASN A 221 -19.58 -41.32 -34.52
N PHE A 222 -19.21 -40.90 -35.74
CA PHE A 222 -20.10 -40.06 -36.54
C PHE A 222 -20.14 -40.61 -37.98
N ARG A 223 -21.18 -41.38 -38.31
CA ARG A 223 -21.52 -41.74 -39.70
C ARG A 223 -22.51 -40.68 -40.23
N PRO A 224 -22.27 -40.03 -41.37
CA PRO A 224 -23.23 -39.12 -41.95
C PRO A 224 -24.32 -39.91 -42.68
N HIS A 225 -25.59 -39.69 -42.33
CA HIS A 225 -26.72 -40.11 -43.16
C HIS A 225 -26.87 -39.11 -44.31
N THR A 226 -26.66 -39.59 -45.53
CA THR A 226 -27.08 -38.97 -46.78
C THR A 226 -28.61 -38.93 -46.86
N VAL A 227 -29.19 -37.77 -47.15
CA VAL A 227 -30.56 -37.66 -47.67
C VAL A 227 -30.45 -37.25 -49.14
N GLN A 228 -30.95 -38.11 -50.02
CA GLN A 228 -31.22 -37.82 -51.43
C GLN A 228 -32.64 -37.27 -51.58
N ASN A 229 -32.75 -36.29 -52.47
CA ASN A 229 -33.92 -35.66 -53.12
C ASN A 229 -34.90 -34.86 -52.25
#